data_AF-E4YRY7-F1
#
_entry.id   AF-E4YRY7-F1
#
_cell.length_a   1.000
_cell.length_b   1.000
_cell.length_c   1.000
_cell.angle_alpha   90.00
_cell.angle_beta   90.00
_cell.angle_gamma   90.00
#
_symmetry.space_group_name_H-M   'P 1'
#
loop_
_entity.id
_entity.type
_entity.pdbx_description
1 polymer ?
#
loop_
_entity_poly.entity_id
_entity_poly.type
_entity_poly.pdbx_seq_one_letter_code
_entity_poly.pdbx_strand_id
1 'polypeptide(L)'
;MFIFAQILHGFGCTPLYTIGFSYVEDSTTAENAAGSCLGPAIGYVFGAAQLTVWVDAPAVVPDIDNTNPQWVGAWWIGMLACGIGSILCSLPMFGFPKQFPGVAEIKAQKKSESIEATDLGEDASLFQGVKSLLWNPVFLWASLGSALDGYLSSTLMTFGPKMYEIWFRRTAGQAALEAGIACVPGAMLGSFIGGVIVKVFKLNGRQMMYASSLCAVMVFGFYTAARENEYFVIFDVFYSE
;
A
#
# COMPACT_ATOMS: atom_id res chain seq x y z
N MET A 1 11.91 4.42 22.52
CA MET A 1 11.92 3.02 22.02
C MET A 1 11.14 2.86 20.73
N PHE A 2 9.85 3.20 20.68
CA PHE A 2 9.04 3.07 19.44
C PHE A 2 9.61 3.83 18.23
N ILE A 3 10.03 5.09 18.40
CA ILE A 3 10.63 5.89 17.32
C ILE A 3 11.88 5.22 16.74
N PHE A 4 12.74 4.68 17.60
CA PHE A 4 13.94 3.96 17.17
C PHE A 4 13.60 2.70 16.38
N ALA A 5 12.58 1.94 16.82
CA ALA A 5 12.09 0.78 16.09
C ALA A 5 11.55 1.17 14.70
N GLN A 6 10.84 2.30 14.59
CA GLN A 6 10.34 2.80 13.29
C GLN A 6 11.46 3.26 12.35
N ILE A 7 12.51 3.89 12.89
CA ILE A 7 13.69 4.25 12.10
C ILE A 7 14.36 2.98 11.56
N LEU A 8 14.55 1.96 12.41
CA LEU A 8 15.15 0.69 12.01
C LEU A 8 14.29 -0.05 10.97
N HIS A 9 12.97 -0.03 11.15
CA HIS A 9 12.02 -0.56 10.17
C HIS A 9 12.17 0.15 8.82
N GLY A 10 12.27 1.49 8.80
CA GLY A 10 12.53 2.26 7.58
C GLY A 10 13.81 1.84 6.86
N PHE A 11 14.90 1.62 7.61
CA PHE A 11 16.16 1.12 7.05
C PHE A 11 16.00 -0.26 6.41
N GLY A 12 15.28 -1.19 7.06
CA GLY A 12 15.02 -2.53 6.54
C GLY A 12 14.10 -2.55 5.32
N CYS A 13 13.09 -1.68 5.27
CA CYS A 13 12.14 -1.59 4.15
C CYS A 13 12.74 -0.95 2.90
N THR A 14 13.68 -0.03 3.04
CA THR A 14 14.27 0.70 1.91
C THR A 14 14.78 -0.22 0.79
N PRO A 15 15.69 -1.19 1.04
CA PRO A 15 16.18 -2.07 -0.03
C PRO A 15 15.10 -2.98 -0.62
N LEU A 16 14.08 -3.34 0.15
CA LEU A 16 12.97 -4.16 -0.34
C LEU A 16 12.16 -3.42 -1.43
N TYR A 17 11.85 -2.15 -1.20
CA TYR A 17 11.08 -1.35 -2.16
C TYR A 17 11.93 -0.80 -3.32
N THR A 18 13.20 -0.48 -3.11
CA THR A 18 14.05 0.09 -4.17
C THR A 18 14.66 -0.98 -5.08
N ILE A 19 15.26 -2.02 -4.50
CA ILE A 19 15.98 -3.06 -5.23
C ILE A 19 15.13 -4.31 -5.39
N GLY A 20 14.38 -4.71 -4.36
CA GLY A 20 13.57 -5.93 -4.37
C GLY A 20 12.50 -5.92 -5.47
N PHE A 21 11.74 -4.84 -5.59
CA PHE A 21 10.72 -4.71 -6.63
C PHE A 21 11.33 -4.72 -8.04
N SER A 22 12.34 -3.87 -8.27
CA SER A 22 13.10 -3.82 -9.53
C SER A 22 13.69 -5.18 -9.90
N TYR A 23 14.18 -5.94 -8.92
CA TYR A 23 14.71 -7.28 -9.12
C TYR A 23 13.63 -8.27 -9.58
N VAL A 24 12.44 -8.24 -8.96
CA VAL A 24 11.31 -9.09 -9.36
C VAL A 24 10.83 -8.71 -10.76
N GLU A 25 10.68 -7.41 -11.05
CA GLU A 25 10.30 -6.94 -12.37
C GLU A 25 11.31 -7.34 -13.45
N ASP A 26 12.62 -7.26 -13.16
CA ASP A 26 13.69 -7.67 -14.07
C ASP A 26 13.83 -9.18 -14.24
N SER A 27 13.31 -9.96 -13.29
CA SER A 27 13.41 -11.42 -13.30
C SER A 27 12.14 -12.11 -13.78
N THR A 28 11.03 -11.39 -13.93
CA THR A 28 9.73 -11.94 -14.32
C THR A 28 9.20 -11.27 -15.58
N THR A 29 8.44 -12.02 -16.38
CA THR A 29 7.61 -11.43 -17.44
C THR A 29 6.36 -10.81 -16.82
N ALA A 30 5.76 -9.84 -17.52
CA ALA A 30 4.55 -9.13 -17.04
C ALA A 30 3.37 -10.06 -16.69
N GLU A 31 3.38 -11.31 -17.17
CA GLU A 31 2.36 -12.32 -16.93
C GLU A 31 2.42 -12.95 -15.52
N ASN A 32 3.57 -12.93 -14.83
CA ASN A 32 3.80 -13.67 -13.59
C ASN A 32 3.89 -12.82 -12.30
N ALA A 33 3.56 -11.53 -12.36
CA ALA A 33 3.80 -10.58 -11.25
C ALA A 33 2.74 -10.54 -10.13
N ALA A 34 1.79 -11.48 -10.07
CA ALA A 34 0.54 -11.35 -9.29
C ALA A 34 0.63 -11.63 -7.77
N GLY A 35 1.77 -12.10 -7.25
CA GLY A 35 1.88 -12.58 -5.86
C GLY A 35 1.70 -11.50 -4.77
N SER A 36 1.94 -10.24 -5.10
CA SER A 36 1.96 -9.11 -4.15
C SER A 36 0.59 -8.72 -3.60
N CYS A 37 -0.50 -9.10 -4.28
CA CYS A 37 -1.86 -8.64 -3.97
C CYS A 37 -2.49 -9.32 -2.75
N LEU A 38 -1.97 -10.46 -2.29
CA LEU A 38 -2.55 -11.21 -1.16
C LEU A 38 -2.12 -10.68 0.21
N GLY A 39 -1.00 -9.97 0.29
CA GLY A 39 -0.44 -9.46 1.54
C GLY A 39 -1.42 -8.61 2.35
N PRO A 40 -2.06 -7.58 1.75
CA PRO A 40 -3.03 -6.75 2.46
C PRO A 40 -4.23 -7.53 3.01
N ALA A 41 -4.78 -8.49 2.24
CA ALA A 41 -5.92 -9.31 2.68
C ALA A 41 -5.58 -10.10 3.95
N ILE A 42 -4.44 -10.79 3.94
CA ILE A 42 -3.94 -11.57 5.07
C ILE A 42 -3.67 -10.65 6.26
N GLY A 43 -3.06 -9.47 6.00
CA GLY A 43 -2.76 -8.47 7.01
C GLY A 43 -3.99 -7.94 7.74
N TYR A 44 -5.08 -7.64 7.02
CA TYR A 44 -6.33 -7.20 7.63
C TYR A 44 -7.00 -8.28 8.48
N VAL A 45 -7.05 -9.53 7.99
CA VAL A 45 -7.65 -10.65 8.74
C VAL A 45 -6.86 -10.95 10.01
N PHE A 46 -5.53 -11.06 9.89
CA PHE A 46 -4.66 -11.31 11.03
C PHE A 46 -4.60 -10.11 12.00
N GLY A 47 -4.63 -8.89 11.47
CA GLY A 47 -4.72 -7.64 12.23
C GLY A 47 -6.03 -7.55 13.03
N ALA A 48 -7.16 -7.92 12.44
CA ALA A 48 -8.43 -7.98 13.13
C ALA A 48 -8.43 -9.01 14.27
N ALA A 49 -7.86 -10.20 14.03
CA ALA A 49 -7.82 -11.27 15.02
C ALA A 49 -7.00 -10.90 16.27
N GLN A 50 -5.83 -10.27 16.12
CA GLN A 50 -5.04 -9.86 17.30
C GLN A 50 -5.70 -8.73 18.09
N LEU A 51 -6.55 -7.91 17.46
CA LEU A 51 -7.27 -6.84 18.15
C LEU A 51 -8.38 -7.37 19.08
N THR A 52 -8.81 -8.63 18.92
CA THR A 52 -9.76 -9.26 19.85
C THR A 52 -9.10 -9.87 21.09
N VAL A 53 -7.77 -9.80 21.21
CA VAL A 53 -7.00 -10.29 22.36
C VAL A 53 -6.61 -9.10 23.23
N TRP A 54 -6.75 -9.23 24.55
CA TRP A 54 -6.39 -8.17 25.51
C TRP A 54 -4.89 -7.89 25.47
N VAL A 55 -4.50 -6.61 25.54
CA VAL A 55 -3.10 -6.16 25.43
C VAL A 55 -2.15 -6.86 26.41
N ASP A 56 -2.59 -7.16 27.64
CA ASP A 56 -1.75 -7.80 28.67
C ASP A 56 -1.95 -9.33 28.75
N ALA A 57 -2.59 -9.95 27.78
CA ALA A 57 -2.76 -11.41 27.76
C ALA A 57 -1.39 -12.12 27.60
N PRO A 58 -1.16 -13.27 28.26
CA PRO A 58 -2.05 -13.96 29.20
C PRO A 58 -1.85 -13.54 30.68
N ALA A 59 -1.03 -12.52 30.94
CA ALA A 59 -0.62 -12.14 32.30
C ALA A 59 -1.78 -11.58 33.14
N VAL A 60 -2.73 -10.90 32.50
CA VAL A 60 -3.91 -10.31 33.16
C VAL A 60 -5.18 -10.71 32.42
N VAL A 61 -6.18 -11.21 33.16
CA VAL A 61 -7.54 -11.42 32.64
C VAL A 61 -8.34 -10.14 32.89
N PRO A 62 -8.87 -9.48 31.84
CA PRO A 62 -9.61 -8.24 32.01
C PRO A 62 -11.02 -8.51 32.55
N ASP A 63 -11.54 -7.61 33.38
CA ASP A 63 -12.95 -7.57 33.80
C ASP A 63 -13.86 -6.89 32.75
N ILE A 64 -13.28 -6.47 31.62
CA ILE A 64 -13.96 -5.79 30.52
C ILE A 64 -13.89 -6.63 29.25
N ASP A 65 -14.91 -6.47 28.39
CA ASP A 65 -14.95 -7.11 27.08
C ASP A 65 -14.40 -6.19 25.97
N ASN A 66 -14.30 -6.73 24.76
CA ASN A 66 -13.78 -6.02 23.58
C ASN A 66 -14.73 -4.97 22.99
N THR A 67 -15.92 -4.79 23.57
CA THR A 67 -16.86 -3.72 23.24
C THR A 67 -16.63 -2.48 24.12
N ASN A 68 -15.92 -2.64 25.23
CA ASN A 68 -15.59 -1.55 26.12
C ASN A 68 -14.61 -0.55 25.44
N PRO A 69 -14.84 0.77 25.52
CA PRO A 69 -13.93 1.78 24.97
C PRO A 69 -12.50 1.76 25.55
N GLN A 70 -12.31 1.17 26.74
CA GLN A 70 -11.00 0.96 27.35
C GLN A 70 -10.27 -0.26 26.79
N TRP A 71 -10.90 -1.02 25.88
CA TRP A 71 -10.29 -2.17 25.24
C TRP A 71 -9.11 -1.77 24.36
N VAL A 72 -7.94 -2.35 24.67
CA VAL A 72 -6.76 -2.25 23.82
C VAL A 72 -6.39 -3.64 23.35
N GLY A 73 -6.42 -3.83 22.04
CA GLY A 73 -6.01 -5.08 21.40
C GLY A 73 -4.51 -5.33 21.51
N ALA A 74 -4.10 -6.60 21.47
CA ALA A 74 -2.72 -7.06 21.60
C ALA A 74 -1.86 -6.78 20.34
N TRP A 75 -1.63 -5.49 20.04
CA TRP A 75 -0.87 -5.00 18.88
C TRP A 75 0.57 -5.55 18.78
N TRP A 76 1.14 -5.96 19.91
CA TRP A 76 2.50 -6.51 19.96
C TRP A 76 2.60 -7.89 19.27
N ILE A 77 1.50 -8.66 19.21
CA ILE A 77 1.45 -9.97 18.54
C ILE A 77 1.81 -9.81 17.07
N GLY A 78 1.22 -8.81 16.40
CA GLY A 78 1.50 -8.50 15.01
C GLY A 78 2.96 -8.16 14.76
N MET A 79 3.56 -7.35 15.65
CA MET A 79 4.96 -6.96 15.51
C MET A 79 5.91 -8.15 15.65
N LEU A 80 5.67 -9.04 16.61
CA LEU A 80 6.48 -10.25 16.79
C LEU A 80 6.30 -11.22 15.62
N ALA A 81 5.07 -11.46 15.18
CA ALA A 81 4.77 -12.36 14.06
C ALA A 81 5.43 -11.87 12.76
N CYS A 82 5.33 -10.58 12.45
CA CYS A 82 5.99 -9.99 11.28
C CYS A 82 7.52 -10.02 11.38
N GLY A 83 8.08 -9.78 12.58
CA GLY A 83 9.53 -9.84 12.81
C GLY A 83 10.08 -11.25 12.61
N ILE A 84 9.46 -12.26 13.23
CA ILE A 84 9.82 -13.67 13.07
C ILE A 84 9.64 -14.10 11.62
N GLY A 85 8.51 -13.76 11.00
CA GLY A 85 8.23 -14.08 9.59
C GLY A 85 9.29 -13.50 8.66
N SER A 86 9.70 -12.25 8.88
CA SER A 86 10.76 -11.60 8.09
C SER A 86 12.10 -12.31 8.23
N ILE A 87 12.48 -12.73 9.45
CA ILE A 87 13.69 -13.53 9.67
C ILE A 87 13.60 -14.86 8.91
N LEU A 88 12.48 -15.58 9.05
CA LEU A 88 12.26 -16.84 8.35
C LEU A 88 12.30 -16.69 6.83
N CYS A 89 11.72 -15.63 6.28
CA CYS A 89 11.75 -15.34 4.84
C CYS A 89 13.16 -14.95 4.35
N SER A 90 13.96 -14.27 5.19
CA SER A 90 15.34 -13.91 4.84
C SER A 90 16.28 -15.12 4.78
N LEU A 91 16.01 -16.19 5.54
CA LEU A 91 16.88 -17.36 5.61
C LEU A 91 17.04 -18.06 4.24
N PRO A 92 15.96 -18.38 3.49
CA PRO A 92 16.06 -18.90 2.13
C PRO A 92 16.79 -17.99 1.16
N MET A 93 16.71 -16.66 1.34
CA MET A 93 17.36 -15.71 0.43
C MET A 93 18.88 -15.82 0.43
N PHE A 94 19.50 -16.28 1.53
CA PHE A 94 20.95 -16.56 1.54
C PHE A 94 21.35 -17.70 0.59
N GLY A 95 20.42 -18.57 0.21
CA GLY A 95 20.63 -19.65 -0.75
C GLY A 95 20.39 -19.26 -2.20
N PHE A 96 19.94 -18.03 -2.48
CA PHE A 96 19.61 -17.62 -3.85
C PHE A 96 20.86 -17.35 -4.69
N PRO A 97 20.88 -17.77 -5.96
CA PRO A 97 21.99 -17.46 -6.86
C PRO A 97 22.06 -15.96 -7.12
N LYS A 98 23.28 -15.43 -7.33
CA LYS A 98 23.50 -14.00 -7.63
C LYS A 98 22.69 -13.50 -8.85
N GLN A 99 22.42 -14.38 -9.81
CA GLN A 99 21.56 -14.13 -10.96
C GLN A 99 20.80 -15.42 -11.29
N PHE A 100 19.49 -15.32 -11.48
CA PHE A 100 18.71 -16.45 -11.98
C PHE A 100 19.00 -16.69 -13.48
N PRO A 101 18.96 -17.94 -13.96
CA PRO A 101 19.07 -18.24 -15.38
C PRO A 101 17.97 -17.50 -16.17
N GLY A 102 18.32 -16.88 -17.30
CA GLY A 102 17.36 -16.13 -18.14
C GLY A 102 17.24 -14.63 -17.81
N VAL A 103 17.69 -14.15 -16.65
CA VAL A 103 17.66 -12.70 -16.30
C VAL A 103 18.49 -11.87 -17.29
N ALA A 104 19.60 -12.40 -17.79
CA ALA A 104 20.44 -11.71 -18.79
C ALA A 104 19.70 -11.52 -20.13
N GLU A 105 18.89 -12.49 -20.54
CA GLU A 105 18.09 -12.43 -21.77
C GLU A 105 16.91 -11.47 -21.61
N ILE A 106 16.21 -11.51 -20.47
CA ILE A 106 15.13 -10.56 -20.14
C ILE A 106 15.67 -9.12 -20.11
N LYS A 107 16.84 -8.90 -19.48
CA LYS A 107 17.49 -7.58 -19.46
C LYS A 107 17.91 -7.11 -20.85
N ALA A 108 18.43 -8.00 -21.70
CA ALA A 108 18.79 -7.67 -23.07
C ALA A 108 17.56 -7.28 -23.91
N GLN A 109 16.45 -8.01 -23.76
CA GLN A 109 15.17 -7.69 -24.41
C GLN A 109 14.63 -6.33 -23.96
N LYS A 110 14.57 -6.06 -22.65
CA LYS A 110 14.11 -4.76 -22.11
C LYS A 110 15.01 -3.59 -22.53
N LYS A 111 16.33 -3.79 -22.57
CA LYS A 111 17.29 -2.75 -23.01
C LYS A 111 17.12 -2.41 -24.50
N SER A 112 16.69 -3.37 -25.32
CA SER A 112 16.37 -3.11 -26.74
C SER A 112 15.06 -2.33 -26.95
N GLU A 113 14.15 -2.36 -25.96
CA GLU A 113 12.89 -1.62 -25.98
C GLU A 113 13.00 -0.20 -25.41
N SER A 114 13.98 0.07 -24.55
CA SER A 114 14.27 1.41 -24.02
C SER A 114 15.21 2.20 -24.94
N ILE A 115 14.81 3.43 -25.31
CA ILE A 115 15.58 4.40 -26.10
C ILE A 115 17.07 4.39 -25.71
N GLU A 116 17.95 4.33 -26.73
CA GLU A 116 19.42 4.31 -26.62
C GLU A 116 19.93 5.21 -25.49
N ALA A 117 20.35 4.60 -24.39
CA ALA A 117 21.00 5.31 -23.30
C ALA A 117 22.40 5.75 -23.78
N THR A 118 22.56 7.05 -23.99
CA THR A 118 23.83 7.68 -24.36
C THR A 118 24.89 7.39 -23.30
N ASP A 119 26.03 6.88 -23.76
CA ASP A 119 27.20 6.50 -22.98
C ASP A 119 27.91 7.75 -22.42
N LEU A 120 27.56 8.15 -21.19
CA LEU A 120 28.22 9.23 -20.44
C LEU A 120 28.60 8.67 -19.06
N GLY A 121 29.86 8.88 -18.65
CA GLY A 121 30.47 8.30 -17.45
C GLY A 121 29.58 8.32 -16.20
N GLU A 122 29.58 7.18 -15.48
CA GLU A 122 28.61 6.79 -14.44
C GLU A 122 28.27 7.88 -13.42
N ASP A 123 29.23 8.65 -12.91
CA ASP A 123 28.95 9.62 -11.83
C ASP A 123 28.44 10.98 -12.35
N ALA A 124 28.93 11.43 -13.51
CA ALA A 124 28.50 12.70 -14.11
C ALA A 124 27.10 12.58 -14.75
N SER A 125 26.75 11.39 -15.23
CA SER A 125 25.43 11.10 -15.82
C SER A 125 24.32 11.04 -14.77
N LEU A 126 24.61 10.56 -13.55
CA LEU A 126 23.63 10.51 -12.47
C LEU A 126 23.22 11.90 -11.99
N PHE A 127 24.19 12.78 -11.68
CA PHE A 127 23.86 14.13 -11.20
C PHE A 127 23.17 14.96 -12.29
N GLN A 128 23.65 14.87 -13.54
CA GLN A 128 23.03 15.54 -14.68
C GLN A 128 21.61 15.01 -14.96
N GLY A 129 21.41 13.69 -14.83
CA GLY A 129 20.12 13.02 -14.98
C GLY A 129 19.14 13.43 -13.88
N VAL A 130 19.55 13.40 -12.61
CA VAL A 130 18.74 13.87 -11.48
C VAL A 130 18.38 15.34 -11.67
N LYS A 131 19.34 16.20 -12.04
CA LYS A 131 19.09 17.62 -12.29
C LYS A 131 18.11 17.84 -13.44
N SER A 132 18.26 17.11 -14.55
CA SER A 132 17.37 17.19 -15.70
C SER A 132 15.95 16.70 -15.36
N LEU A 133 15.84 15.66 -14.53
CA LEU A 133 14.58 15.12 -14.07
C LEU A 133 13.87 16.07 -13.11
N LEU A 134 14.61 16.66 -12.18
CA LEU A 134 14.09 17.70 -11.28
C LEU A 134 13.61 18.93 -12.06
N TRP A 135 14.31 19.34 -13.12
CA TRP A 135 13.90 20.52 -13.90
C TRP A 135 12.81 20.20 -14.94
N ASN A 136 12.36 18.95 -15.03
CA ASN A 136 11.22 18.59 -15.87
C ASN A 136 9.90 18.81 -15.09
N PRO A 137 9.11 19.84 -15.46
CA PRO A 137 7.88 20.16 -14.72
C PRO A 137 6.85 19.04 -14.79
N VAL A 138 6.77 18.29 -15.89
CA VAL A 138 5.84 17.15 -16.02
C VAL A 138 6.20 16.07 -15.00
N PHE A 139 7.49 15.77 -14.86
CA PHE A 139 7.95 14.80 -13.88
C PHE A 139 7.69 15.25 -12.44
N LEU A 140 7.97 16.52 -12.12
CA LEU A 140 7.73 17.06 -10.78
C LEU A 140 6.25 16.99 -10.40
N TRP A 141 5.35 17.43 -11.28
CA TRP A 141 3.91 17.41 -11.00
C TRP A 141 3.35 16.00 -10.94
N ALA A 142 3.80 15.10 -11.80
CA ALA A 142 3.43 13.69 -11.73
C ALA A 142 3.91 13.06 -10.41
N SER A 143 5.15 13.33 -10.00
CA SER A 143 5.72 12.81 -8.75
C SER A 143 5.02 13.37 -7.52
N LEU A 144 4.70 14.67 -7.52
CA LEU A 144 3.93 15.29 -6.44
C LEU A 144 2.51 14.70 -6.36
N GLY A 145 1.87 14.49 -7.51
CA GLY A 145 0.56 13.83 -7.58
C GLY A 145 0.59 12.43 -6.95
N SER A 146 1.57 11.61 -7.34
CA SER A 146 1.76 10.28 -6.74
C SER A 146 2.09 10.33 -5.25
N ALA A 147 2.87 11.32 -4.80
CA ALA A 147 3.16 11.50 -3.38
C ALA A 147 1.92 11.87 -2.56
N LEU A 148 1.06 12.75 -3.10
CA LEU A 148 -0.21 13.14 -2.48
C LEU A 148 -1.20 11.97 -2.44
N ASP A 149 -1.28 11.19 -3.52
CA ASP A 149 -2.11 9.98 -3.58
C ASP A 149 -1.64 8.92 -2.56
N GLY A 150 -0.33 8.69 -2.46
CA GLY A 150 0.25 7.82 -1.44
C GLY A 150 0.01 8.31 -0.01
N TYR A 151 0.10 9.63 0.22
CA TYR A 151 -0.21 10.23 1.52
C TYR A 151 -1.68 10.04 1.90
N LEU A 152 -2.60 10.30 0.97
CA LEU A 152 -4.04 10.12 1.18
C LEU A 152 -4.36 8.65 1.49
N SER A 153 -3.83 7.73 0.69
CA SER A 153 -4.00 6.29 0.87
C SER A 153 -3.47 5.81 2.23
N SER A 154 -2.27 6.26 2.62
CA SER A 154 -1.68 5.93 3.92
C SER A 154 -2.51 6.47 5.10
N THR A 155 -3.04 7.69 4.97
CA THR A 155 -3.89 8.31 5.99
C THR A 155 -5.21 7.55 6.15
N LEU A 156 -5.89 7.24 5.04
CA LEU A 156 -7.13 6.46 5.06
C LEU A 156 -6.90 5.05 5.61
N MET A 157 -5.80 4.39 5.26
CA MET A 157 -5.49 3.06 5.78
C MET A 157 -5.17 3.07 7.28
N THR A 158 -4.49 4.12 7.76
CA THR A 158 -4.08 4.24 9.17
C THR A 158 -5.24 4.65 10.07
N PHE A 159 -6.02 5.66 9.69
CA PHE A 159 -7.06 6.23 10.52
C PHE A 159 -8.46 5.72 10.18
N GLY A 160 -8.69 5.23 8.96
CA GLY A 160 -10.00 4.79 8.48
C GLY A 160 -10.65 3.74 9.38
N PRO A 161 -9.99 2.62 9.72
CA PRO A 161 -10.56 1.63 10.63
C PRO A 161 -10.91 2.22 11.99
N LYS A 162 -10.08 3.13 12.52
CA LYS A 162 -10.33 3.77 13.82
C LYS A 162 -11.50 4.76 13.77
N MET A 163 -11.64 5.50 12.69
CA MET A 163 -12.78 6.38 12.48
C MET A 163 -14.07 5.56 12.36
N TYR A 164 -14.02 4.45 11.62
CA TYR A 164 -15.14 3.51 11.48
C TYR A 164 -15.54 2.89 12.84
N GLU A 165 -14.56 2.50 13.65
CA GLU A 165 -14.76 2.01 15.03
C GLU A 165 -15.55 3.04 15.86
N ILE A 166 -15.13 4.31 15.84
CA ILE A 166 -15.73 5.40 16.63
C ILE A 166 -17.13 5.76 16.13
N TRP A 167 -17.31 5.94 14.81
CA TRP A 167 -18.57 6.39 14.21
C TRP A 167 -19.69 5.36 14.33
N PHE A 168 -19.38 4.09 14.10
CA PHE A 168 -20.37 3.01 14.11
C PHE A 168 -20.38 2.20 15.40
N ARG A 169 -19.62 2.63 16.42
CA ARG A 169 -19.48 1.95 17.72
C ARG A 169 -19.17 0.46 17.57
N ARG A 170 -18.25 0.14 16.66
CA ARG A 170 -17.77 -1.22 16.42
C ARG A 170 -16.57 -1.52 17.30
N THR A 171 -16.28 -2.80 17.54
CA THR A 171 -15.02 -3.19 18.19
C THR A 171 -13.85 -2.95 17.23
N ALA A 172 -12.64 -2.70 17.76
CA ALA A 172 -11.45 -2.47 16.94
C ALA A 172 -11.18 -3.61 15.94
N GLY A 173 -11.41 -4.87 16.36
CA GLY A 173 -11.27 -6.04 15.49
C GLY A 173 -12.31 -6.10 14.37
N GLN A 174 -13.59 -5.84 14.68
CA GLN A 174 -14.65 -5.80 13.67
C GLN A 174 -14.43 -4.67 12.66
N ALA A 175 -14.08 -3.47 13.14
CA ALA A 175 -13.82 -2.33 12.28
C ALA A 175 -12.65 -2.59 11.31
N ALA A 176 -11.56 -3.19 11.81
CA ALA A 176 -10.43 -3.59 10.97
C ALA A 176 -10.81 -4.64 9.93
N LEU A 177 -11.59 -5.67 10.31
CA LEU A 177 -12.02 -6.72 9.40
C LEU A 177 -12.94 -6.19 8.30
N GLU A 178 -13.95 -5.40 8.67
CA GLU A 178 -14.92 -4.82 7.74
C GLU A 178 -14.23 -3.83 6.77
N ALA A 179 -13.30 -3.01 7.27
CA ALA A 179 -12.46 -2.17 6.42
C ALA A 179 -11.63 -3.01 5.43
N GLY A 180 -11.04 -4.12 5.88
CA GLY A 180 -10.28 -5.02 5.00
C GLY A 180 -11.14 -5.66 3.91
N ILE A 181 -12.34 -6.16 4.27
CA ILE A 181 -13.28 -6.79 3.33
C ILE A 181 -13.80 -5.78 2.29
N ALA A 182 -13.97 -4.51 2.67
CA ALA A 182 -14.40 -3.48 1.73
C ALA A 182 -13.24 -2.96 0.86
N CYS A 183 -12.12 -2.60 1.48
CA CYS A 183 -11.03 -1.91 0.80
C CYS A 183 -10.22 -2.83 -0.12
N VAL A 184 -9.90 -4.07 0.29
CA VAL A 184 -9.00 -4.93 -0.48
C VAL A 184 -9.61 -5.37 -1.81
N PRO A 185 -10.83 -5.93 -1.86
CA PRO A 185 -11.47 -6.26 -3.14
C PRO A 185 -11.75 -5.03 -3.99
N GLY A 186 -12.09 -3.89 -3.37
CA GLY A 186 -12.30 -2.62 -4.07
C GLY A 186 -11.04 -2.15 -4.79
N ALA A 187 -9.89 -2.17 -4.11
CA ALA A 187 -8.60 -1.84 -4.70
C ALA A 187 -8.23 -2.80 -5.83
N MET A 188 -8.39 -4.12 -5.62
CA MET A 188 -8.11 -5.14 -6.64
C MET A 188 -8.98 -4.95 -7.88
N LEU A 189 -10.28 -4.73 -7.71
CA LEU A 189 -11.22 -4.53 -8.80
C LEU A 189 -10.90 -3.22 -9.56
N GLY A 190 -10.59 -2.14 -8.84
CA GLY A 190 -10.19 -0.86 -9.43
C GLY A 190 -8.92 -0.98 -10.28
N SER A 191 -7.87 -1.62 -9.76
CA SER A 191 -6.64 -1.86 -10.51
C SER A 191 -6.88 -2.77 -11.73
N PHE A 192 -7.69 -3.81 -11.59
CA PHE A 192 -8.02 -4.72 -12.69
C PHE A 192 -8.80 -3.99 -13.80
N ILE A 193 -9.88 -3.27 -13.46
CA ILE A 193 -10.67 -2.50 -14.42
C ILE A 193 -9.81 -1.43 -15.08
N GLY A 194 -8.97 -0.72 -14.32
CA GLY A 194 -8.03 0.26 -14.87
C GLY A 194 -7.08 -0.35 -15.90
N GLY A 195 -6.51 -1.52 -15.61
CA GLY A 195 -5.66 -2.26 -16.53
C GLY A 195 -6.41 -2.72 -17.80
N VAL A 196 -7.64 -3.22 -17.65
CA VAL A 196 -8.50 -3.62 -18.78
C VAL A 196 -8.82 -2.43 -19.67
N ILE A 197 -9.18 -1.26 -19.10
CA ILE A 197 -9.46 -0.04 -19.86
C ILE A 197 -8.22 0.38 -20.68
N VAL A 198 -7.04 0.43 -20.06
CA VAL A 198 -5.81 0.78 -20.76
C VAL A 198 -5.53 -0.18 -21.92
N LYS A 199 -5.72 -1.49 -21.71
CA LYS A 199 -5.47 -2.53 -22.71
C LYS A 199 -6.49 -2.50 -23.87
N VAL A 200 -7.77 -2.32 -23.58
CA VAL A 200 -8.85 -2.32 -24.56
C VAL A 200 -8.80 -1.07 -25.43
N PHE A 201 -8.63 0.10 -24.82
CA PHE A 201 -8.61 1.37 -25.54
C PHE A 201 -7.23 1.75 -26.09
N LYS A 202 -6.19 0.96 -25.80
CA LYS A 202 -4.79 1.22 -26.20
C LYS A 202 -4.38 2.67 -25.91
N LEU A 203 -4.63 3.11 -24.68
CA LEU A 203 -4.46 4.50 -24.29
C LEU A 203 -2.99 4.93 -24.39
N ASN A 204 -2.74 6.06 -25.04
CA ASN A 204 -1.42 6.70 -25.02
C ASN A 204 -1.13 7.36 -23.67
N GLY A 205 0.14 7.62 -23.34
CA GLY A 205 0.54 8.18 -22.04
C GLY A 205 -0.21 9.46 -21.63
N ARG A 206 -0.52 10.36 -22.58
CA ARG A 206 -1.35 11.55 -22.30
C ARG A 206 -2.80 11.19 -21.95
N GLN A 207 -3.38 10.22 -22.65
CA GLN A 207 -4.75 9.76 -22.40
C GLN A 207 -4.86 9.05 -21.05
N MET A 208 -3.82 8.30 -20.65
CA MET A 208 -3.73 7.71 -19.32
C MET A 208 -3.73 8.78 -18.22
N MET A 209 -2.98 9.87 -18.39
CA MET A 209 -3.01 10.98 -17.44
C MET A 209 -4.39 11.63 -17.33
N TYR A 210 -5.07 11.88 -18.47
CA TYR A 210 -6.43 12.43 -18.44
C TYR A 210 -7.43 11.50 -17.76
N ALA A 211 -7.36 10.19 -18.01
CA ALA A 211 -8.20 9.20 -17.35
C ALA A 211 -7.97 9.19 -15.83
N SER A 212 -6.71 9.25 -15.39
CA SER A 212 -6.36 9.33 -13.97
C SER A 212 -6.90 10.62 -13.32
N SER A 213 -6.77 11.77 -13.98
CA SER A 213 -7.32 13.04 -13.48
C SER A 213 -8.84 13.01 -13.39
N LEU A 214 -9.52 12.41 -14.37
CA LEU A 214 -10.97 12.24 -14.34
C LEU A 214 -11.41 11.36 -13.16
N CYS A 215 -10.71 10.25 -12.91
CA CYS A 215 -10.94 9.41 -11.73
C CYS A 215 -10.79 10.19 -10.43
N ALA A 216 -9.75 11.00 -10.29
CA ALA A 216 -9.55 11.83 -9.09
C ALA A 216 -10.71 12.82 -8.87
N VAL A 217 -11.21 13.46 -9.92
CA VAL A 217 -12.37 14.37 -9.84
C VAL A 217 -13.64 13.61 -9.45
N MET A 218 -13.88 12.43 -10.02
CA MET A 218 -15.02 11.59 -9.64
C MET A 218 -14.95 11.18 -8.18
N VAL A 219 -13.78 10.74 -7.71
CA VAL A 219 -13.55 10.37 -6.31
C VAL A 219 -13.83 11.55 -5.38
N PHE A 220 -13.31 12.73 -5.71
CA PHE A 220 -13.60 13.94 -4.94
C PHE A 220 -15.10 14.25 -4.89
N GLY A 221 -15.79 14.18 -6.03
CA GLY A 221 -17.23 14.38 -6.12
C GLY A 221 -18.03 13.36 -5.29
N PHE A 222 -17.62 12.09 -5.30
CA PHE A 222 -18.23 11.06 -4.46
C PHE A 222 -18.03 11.35 -2.97
N TYR A 223 -16.83 11.74 -2.53
CA TYR A 223 -16.58 12.09 -1.14
C TYR A 223 -17.40 13.30 -0.69
N THR A 224 -17.54 14.33 -1.53
CA THR A 224 -18.36 15.50 -1.20
C THR A 224 -19.84 15.17 -1.13
N ALA A 225 -20.35 14.35 -2.06
CA ALA A 225 -21.75 13.92 -2.06
C ALA A 225 -22.07 12.96 -0.90
N ALA A 226 -21.15 12.05 -0.58
CA ALA A 226 -21.27 11.16 0.57
C ALA A 226 -21.33 11.94 1.88
N ARG A 227 -20.50 12.98 2.03
CA ARG A 227 -20.51 13.87 3.20
C ARG A 227 -21.86 14.55 3.40
N GLU A 228 -22.50 15.04 2.34
CA GLU A 228 -23.82 15.67 2.43
C GLU A 228 -24.91 14.67 2.89
N ASN A 229 -24.85 13.44 2.41
CA ASN A 229 -25.76 12.36 2.84
C ASN A 229 -25.47 11.84 4.25
N GLU A 230 -24.20 11.78 4.67
CA GLU A 230 -23.83 11.36 6.02
C GLU A 230 -24.28 12.37 7.08
N TYR A 231 -24.24 13.68 6.80
CA TYR A 231 -24.85 14.66 7.70
C TYR A 231 -26.35 14.37 7.87
N PHE A 232 -27.07 14.01 6.80
CA PHE A 232 -28.48 13.66 6.87
C PHE A 232 -28.72 12.40 7.73
N VAL A 233 -27.95 11.33 7.51
CA VAL A 233 -28.09 10.06 8.24
C VAL A 233 -27.63 10.16 9.70
N ILE A 234 -26.53 10.86 9.98
CA ILE A 234 -26.03 11.07 11.35
C ILE A 234 -27.02 11.95 12.13
N PHE A 235 -27.58 13.00 11.53
CA PHE A 235 -28.62 13.79 12.20
C PHE A 235 -29.86 12.95 12.53
N ASP A 236 -30.33 12.10 11.62
CA ASP A 236 -31.49 11.23 11.88
C ASP A 236 -31.22 10.14 12.93
N VAL A 237 -30.02 9.55 12.96
CA VAL A 237 -29.65 8.51 13.95
C VAL A 237 -29.42 9.10 15.35
N PHE A 238 -28.94 10.34 15.46
CA PHE A 238 -28.71 10.99 16.76
C PHE A 238 -29.93 11.75 17.32
N TYR A 239 -30.95 12.06 16.50
CA TYR A 239 -32.18 12.73 16.93
C TYR A 239 -33.45 11.86 16.87
N SER A 240 -33.31 10.57 16.61
CA SER A 240 -34.43 9.61 16.69
C SER A 240 -34.45 8.80 18.00
N GLU A 241 -34.26 9.45 19.14
CA GLU A 241 -34.85 9.07 20.45
C GLU A 241 -35.07 10.32 21.32
#